data_AF-A0A817HUW7-F1
#
_entry.id   AF-A0A817HUW7-F1
#
_cell.length_a   1.000
_cell.length_b   1.000
_cell.length_c   1.000
_cell.angle_alpha   90.00
_cell.angle_beta   90.00
_cell.angle_gamma   90.00
#
_symmetry.space_group_name_H-M   'P 1'
#
loop_
_entity.id
_entity.type
_entity.pdbx_description
1 polymer ?
#
loop_
_entity_poly.entity_id
_entity_poly.type
_entity_poly.pdbx_seq_one_letter_code
_entity_poly.pdbx_strand_id
1 'polypeptide(L)'
;MNATDLKCLSKTTAPVEEDISGKGRPPNERFPFQKQHPQASTHLMIKYSEPHVTILYGPQIPRRDRDDTRERYSRALLTLFVPWRTVTDLCGANQTWEDALNSRQHLISVHSWKIIENIQLLHECKKDRDEHLLQVIAEAQVDNDA
;
A
#
# COMPACT_ATOMS: atom_id res chain seq x y z
N MET A 1 -13.04 -0.43 -16.23
CA MET A 1 -11.70 0.13 -16.46
C MET A 1 -11.73 0.94 -17.74
N ASN A 2 -11.62 2.27 -17.65
CA ASN A 2 -11.57 3.10 -18.84
C ASN A 2 -10.16 3.04 -19.46
N ALA A 3 -10.09 3.00 -20.79
CA ALA A 3 -8.84 2.86 -21.55
C ALA A 3 -7.80 3.97 -21.25
N THR A 4 -8.21 5.04 -20.57
CA THR A 4 -7.37 6.16 -20.17
C THR A 4 -6.45 5.84 -18.99
N ASP A 5 -6.84 4.92 -18.09
CA ASP A 5 -6.06 4.61 -16.88
C ASP A 5 -4.94 3.60 -17.13
N LEU A 6 -5.10 2.74 -18.15
CA LEU A 6 -4.05 1.82 -18.61
C LEU A 6 -2.87 2.57 -19.26
N LYS A 7 -3.08 3.81 -19.71
CA LYS A 7 -2.05 4.63 -20.37
C LYS A 7 -0.93 5.09 -19.44
N CYS A 8 -1.16 5.11 -18.12
CA CYS A 8 -0.10 5.38 -17.14
C CYS A 8 0.76 4.15 -16.81
N LEU A 9 0.34 2.95 -17.26
CA LEU A 9 1.06 1.69 -17.02
C LEU A 9 1.76 1.16 -18.27
N SER A 10 1.28 1.50 -19.46
CA SER A 10 1.98 1.20 -20.71
C SER A 10 2.98 2.32 -21.03
N LYS A 11 4.28 2.03 -20.87
CA LYS A 11 5.35 2.81 -21.50
C LYS A 11 5.06 2.92 -23.01
N THR A 12 4.51 4.05 -23.45
CA THR A 12 4.72 4.53 -24.82
C THR A 12 5.92 5.45 -24.74
N THR A 13 7.08 4.88 -25.01
CA THR A 13 8.25 5.60 -25.50
C THR A 13 7.86 6.27 -26.80
N ALA A 14 7.29 7.48 -26.72
CA ALA A 14 7.51 8.47 -27.76
C ALA A 14 9.01 8.82 -27.72
N PRO A 15 9.68 9.02 -28.86
CA PRO A 15 11.07 9.44 -28.86
C PRO A 15 11.10 10.86 -28.26
N VAL A 16 11.42 10.94 -26.98
CA VAL A 16 11.87 12.19 -26.37
C VAL A 16 13.22 12.43 -27.00
N GLU A 17 13.31 13.44 -27.86
CA GLU A 17 14.60 13.97 -28.28
C GLU A 17 15.38 14.32 -27.01
N GLU A 18 16.39 13.50 -26.71
CA GLU A 18 17.31 13.72 -25.61
C GLU A 18 18.18 14.93 -25.98
N ASP A 19 17.73 16.12 -25.61
CA ASP A 19 18.63 17.27 -25.48
C ASP A 19 19.45 17.11 -24.19
N ILE A 20 20.50 16.30 -24.28
CA ILE A 20 21.50 16.09 -23.24
C ILE A 20 22.59 17.17 -23.33
N SER A 21 22.44 18.28 -22.59
CA SER A 21 23.59 19.07 -22.12
C SER A 21 23.25 20.02 -20.96
N GLY A 22 22.66 19.50 -19.89
CA GLY A 22 22.56 20.21 -18.62
C GLY A 22 23.59 19.70 -17.62
N LYS A 23 24.62 20.49 -17.26
CA LYS A 23 25.43 20.19 -16.07
C LYS A 23 24.53 20.33 -14.83
N GLY A 24 24.29 19.23 -14.08
CA GLY A 24 23.57 19.26 -12.82
C GLY A 24 22.75 17.99 -12.52
N ARG A 25 22.07 17.98 -11.37
CA ARG A 25 21.10 16.92 -11.02
C ARG A 25 19.94 16.97 -12.03
N PRO A 26 19.57 15.85 -12.67
CA PRO A 26 18.47 15.83 -13.61
C PRO A 26 17.17 16.28 -12.92
N PRO A 27 16.32 17.05 -13.60
CA PRO A 27 15.07 17.50 -13.03
C PRO A 27 14.14 16.31 -12.77
N ASN A 28 13.41 16.37 -11.66
CA ASN A 28 12.37 15.39 -11.36
C ASN A 28 11.26 15.41 -12.42
N GLU A 29 10.67 14.24 -12.70
CA GLU A 29 9.51 14.11 -13.59
C GLU A 29 8.32 14.93 -13.06
N ARG A 30 7.64 15.66 -13.95
CA ARG A 30 6.51 16.53 -13.62
C ARG A 30 5.25 16.09 -14.37
N PHE A 31 4.12 16.10 -13.67
CA PHE A 31 2.83 15.67 -14.21
C PHE A 31 1.76 16.74 -13.94
N PRO A 32 0.93 17.09 -14.94
CA PRO A 32 -0.20 17.98 -14.70
C PRO A 32 -1.26 17.29 -13.85
N PHE A 33 -1.99 18.06 -13.05
CA PHE A 33 -3.23 17.57 -12.47
C PHE A 33 -4.28 17.32 -13.57
N GLN A 34 -5.31 16.57 -13.23
CA GLN A 34 -6.48 16.48 -14.09
C GLN A 34 -7.19 17.83 -14.21
N LYS A 35 -7.83 18.06 -15.36
CA LYS A 35 -8.52 19.32 -15.66
C LYS A 35 -9.58 19.71 -14.62
N GLN A 36 -10.18 18.73 -13.95
CA GLN A 36 -11.20 18.94 -12.92
C GLN A 36 -10.61 19.33 -11.54
N HIS A 37 -9.29 19.25 -11.35
CA HIS A 37 -8.66 19.55 -10.07
C HIS A 37 -8.61 21.07 -9.83
N PRO A 38 -8.92 21.57 -8.62
CA PRO A 38 -8.92 23.02 -8.33
C PRO A 38 -7.59 23.72 -8.63
N GLN A 39 -6.48 22.99 -8.54
CA GLN A 39 -5.13 23.52 -8.77
C GLN A 39 -4.55 23.19 -10.15
N ALA A 40 -5.36 22.69 -11.09
CA ALA A 40 -4.86 22.20 -12.38
C ALA A 40 -4.18 23.25 -13.25
N SER A 41 -4.60 24.52 -13.14
CA SER A 41 -3.99 25.63 -13.87
C SER A 41 -2.77 26.24 -13.18
N THR A 42 -2.59 25.99 -11.87
CA THR A 42 -1.61 26.70 -11.04
C THR A 42 -0.46 25.81 -10.56
N HIS A 43 -0.66 24.50 -10.44
CA HIS A 43 0.31 23.58 -9.84
C HIS A 43 0.61 22.38 -10.75
N LEU A 44 1.76 21.75 -10.51
CA LEU A 44 2.14 20.47 -11.12
C LEU A 44 2.53 19.49 -10.01
N MET A 45 2.28 18.20 -10.24
CA MET A 45 2.77 17.12 -9.39
C MET A 45 4.21 16.80 -9.78
N ILE A 46 5.07 16.65 -8.77
CA ILE A 46 6.47 16.27 -8.96
C ILE A 46 6.66 14.87 -8.40
N LYS A 47 7.22 13.98 -9.22
CA LYS A 47 7.58 12.63 -8.78
C LYS A 47 8.99 12.65 -8.20
N TYR A 48 9.18 12.11 -7.01
CA TYR A 48 10.50 11.98 -6.41
C TYR A 48 11.40 11.08 -7.27
N SER A 49 12.65 11.51 -7.48
CA SER A 49 13.66 10.71 -8.19
C SER A 49 14.07 9.46 -7.41
N GLU A 50 13.99 9.52 -6.09
CA GLU A 50 14.38 8.46 -5.17
C GLU A 50 13.14 7.92 -4.44
N PRO A 51 13.02 6.60 -4.26
CA PRO A 51 11.95 6.00 -3.47
C PRO A 51 12.03 6.49 -2.02
N HIS A 52 10.93 7.02 -1.50
CA HIS A 52 10.81 7.39 -0.09
C HIS A 52 9.88 6.39 0.60
N VAL A 53 10.31 5.87 1.74
CA VAL A 53 9.47 5.01 2.58
C VAL A 53 8.59 5.91 3.45
N THR A 54 7.28 5.81 3.26
CA THR A 54 6.32 6.58 4.07
C THR A 54 6.20 5.95 5.45
N ILE A 55 6.30 6.76 6.50
CA ILE A 55 5.98 6.34 7.86
C ILE A 55 4.46 6.46 8.04
N LEU A 56 3.80 5.33 8.22
CA LEU A 56 2.36 5.29 8.49
C LEU A 56 2.12 5.60 9.97
N TYR A 57 1.43 6.70 10.24
CA TYR A 57 0.98 7.06 11.58
C TYR A 57 -0.41 6.49 11.84
N GLY A 58 -0.58 5.82 12.98
CA GLY A 58 -1.87 5.29 13.42
C GLY A 58 -1.80 3.82 13.86
N PRO A 59 -2.97 3.15 13.96
CA PRO A 59 -3.06 1.75 14.31
C PRO A 59 -2.30 0.87 13.31
N GLN A 60 -1.76 -0.25 13.79
CA GLN A 60 -1.12 -1.24 12.92
C GLN A 60 -2.13 -1.81 11.92
N ILE A 61 -1.64 -2.13 10.71
CA ILE A 61 -2.43 -2.84 9.71
C ILE A 61 -2.88 -4.17 10.33
N PRO A 62 -4.19 -4.49 10.35
CA PRO A 62 -4.68 -5.71 10.99
C PRO A 62 -4.11 -6.98 10.35
N ARG A 63 -4.13 -8.09 11.09
CA ARG A 63 -3.80 -9.42 10.55
C ARG A 63 -4.98 -10.02 9.79
N ARG A 64 -4.70 -10.91 8.83
CA ARG A 64 -5.74 -11.48 7.94
C ARG A 64 -6.43 -12.72 8.49
N ASP A 65 -5.79 -13.40 9.43
CA ASP A 65 -6.12 -14.74 9.92
C ASP A 65 -7.15 -14.75 11.06
N ARG A 66 -7.72 -13.59 11.41
CA ARG A 66 -8.87 -13.51 12.32
C ARG A 66 -10.09 -12.95 11.60
N ASP A 67 -11.23 -13.56 11.81
CA ASP A 67 -12.49 -13.12 11.18
C ASP A 67 -12.91 -11.73 11.64
N ASP A 68 -12.69 -11.40 12.92
CA ASP A 68 -13.03 -10.10 13.48
C ASP A 68 -12.18 -8.94 12.93
N THR A 69 -11.04 -9.26 12.28
CA THR A 69 -10.15 -8.28 11.65
C THR A 69 -10.22 -8.28 10.13
N ARG A 70 -10.88 -9.27 9.50
CA ARG A 70 -10.90 -9.48 8.04
C ARG A 70 -11.34 -8.24 7.26
N GLU A 71 -12.47 -7.65 7.62
CA GLU A 71 -13.00 -6.45 6.96
C GLU A 71 -12.06 -5.24 7.11
N ARG A 72 -11.47 -5.06 8.30
CA ARG A 72 -10.51 -3.97 8.55
C ARG A 72 -9.20 -4.19 7.79
N TYR A 73 -8.73 -5.43 7.70
CA TYR A 73 -7.58 -5.82 6.89
C TYR A 73 -7.81 -5.51 5.42
N SER A 74 -8.93 -5.98 4.86
CA SER A 74 -9.27 -5.76 3.45
C SER A 74 -9.38 -4.28 3.11
N ARG A 75 -10.03 -3.49 3.97
CA ARG A 75 -10.08 -2.03 3.83
C ARG A 75 -8.71 -1.38 3.85
N ALA A 76 -7.83 -1.79 4.76
CA ALA A 76 -6.47 -1.25 4.87
C ALA A 76 -5.66 -1.56 3.60
N LEU A 77 -5.72 -2.79 3.10
CA LEU A 77 -5.00 -3.18 1.89
C LEU A 77 -5.48 -2.44 0.65
N LEU A 78 -6.79 -2.35 0.47
CA LEU A 78 -7.39 -1.59 -0.63
C LEU A 78 -6.94 -0.12 -0.61
N THR A 79 -6.95 0.50 0.58
CA THR A 79 -6.57 1.91 0.74
C THR A 79 -5.10 2.16 0.40
N LEU A 80 -4.20 1.23 0.74
CA LEU A 80 -2.76 1.40 0.60
C LEU A 80 -2.20 0.93 -0.75
N PHE A 81 -2.80 -0.11 -1.35
CA PHE A 81 -2.19 -0.82 -2.47
C PHE A 81 -3.01 -0.82 -3.76
N VAL A 82 -4.27 -0.37 -3.73
CA VAL A 82 -5.06 -0.15 -4.94
C VAL A 82 -5.05 1.34 -5.26
N PRO A 83 -4.88 1.77 -6.53
CA PRO A 83 -5.06 3.17 -6.89
C PRO A 83 -6.54 3.59 -6.76
N TRP A 84 -6.81 4.70 -6.05
CA TRP A 84 -8.17 5.21 -5.86
C TRP A 84 -8.20 6.73 -5.76
N ARG A 85 -9.39 7.31 -5.91
CA ARG A 85 -9.66 8.74 -5.71
C ARG A 85 -10.88 8.99 -4.87
N THR A 86 -11.84 8.09 -4.96
CA THR A 86 -13.07 8.07 -4.20
C THR A 86 -13.19 6.73 -3.49
N VAL A 87 -13.93 6.70 -2.39
CA VAL A 87 -14.15 5.46 -1.63
C VAL A 87 -14.85 4.40 -2.48
N THR A 88 -15.68 4.82 -3.43
CA THR A 88 -16.38 3.94 -4.38
C THR A 88 -15.45 3.20 -5.34
N ASP A 89 -14.24 3.72 -5.60
CA ASP A 89 -13.22 3.00 -6.38
C ASP A 89 -12.75 1.74 -5.63
N LEU A 90 -12.69 1.83 -4.29
CA LEU A 90 -12.24 0.77 -3.42
C LEU A 90 -13.35 -0.23 -3.09
N CYS A 91 -14.52 0.25 -2.67
CA CYS A 91 -15.63 -0.59 -2.22
C CYS A 91 -16.98 0.01 -2.61
N GLY A 92 -17.84 -0.81 -3.22
CA GLY A 92 -19.21 -0.41 -3.57
C GLY A 92 -20.12 -0.34 -2.34
N ALA A 93 -21.21 0.43 -2.43
CA ALA A 93 -22.13 0.64 -1.30
C ALA A 93 -22.75 -0.66 -0.73
N ASN A 94 -22.94 -1.68 -1.59
CA ASN A 94 -23.55 -2.96 -1.22
C ASN A 94 -22.52 -4.11 -1.22
N GLN A 95 -21.22 -3.79 -1.13
CA GLN A 95 -20.13 -4.77 -1.17
C GLN A 95 -19.41 -4.81 0.19
N THR A 96 -18.97 -5.99 0.62
CA THR A 96 -18.06 -6.11 1.76
C THR A 96 -16.64 -5.72 1.36
N TRP A 97 -15.80 -5.33 2.31
CA TRP A 97 -14.41 -4.97 1.99
C TRP A 97 -13.62 -6.20 1.53
N GLU A 98 -13.92 -7.39 2.05
CA GLU A 98 -13.34 -8.64 1.60
C GLU A 98 -13.67 -8.97 0.14
N ASP A 99 -14.95 -8.90 -0.25
CA ASP A 99 -15.36 -9.11 -1.65
C ASP A 99 -14.70 -8.08 -2.57
N ALA A 100 -14.62 -6.84 -2.09
CA ALA A 100 -13.99 -5.75 -2.82
C ALA A 100 -12.50 -6.00 -3.06
N LEU A 101 -11.77 -6.48 -2.04
CA LEU A 101 -10.38 -6.86 -2.17
C LEU A 101 -10.21 -8.00 -3.17
N ASN A 102 -11.02 -9.07 -3.06
CA ASN A 102 -10.97 -10.23 -3.95
C ASN A 102 -11.14 -9.84 -5.43
N SER A 103 -12.10 -8.98 -5.74
CA SER A 103 -12.32 -8.49 -7.11
C SER A 103 -11.18 -7.61 -7.67
N ARG A 104 -10.38 -6.99 -6.79
CA ARG A 104 -9.38 -5.97 -7.12
C ARG A 104 -7.94 -6.42 -6.92
N GLN A 105 -7.70 -7.69 -6.57
CA GLN A 105 -6.35 -8.23 -6.35
C GLN A 105 -5.43 -8.02 -7.55
N HIS A 106 -5.97 -8.07 -8.77
CA HIS A 106 -5.23 -7.86 -10.02
C HIS A 106 -4.69 -6.43 -10.19
N LEU A 107 -5.21 -5.45 -9.44
CA LEU A 107 -4.72 -4.07 -9.42
C LEU A 107 -3.49 -3.90 -8.53
N ILE A 108 -3.26 -4.85 -7.62
CA ILE A 108 -2.15 -4.81 -6.68
C ILE A 108 -0.91 -5.37 -7.37
N SER A 109 0.16 -4.60 -7.39
CA SER A 109 1.41 -5.02 -8.02
C SER A 109 2.03 -6.23 -7.31
N VAL A 110 2.80 -7.04 -8.05
CA VAL A 110 3.55 -8.17 -7.48
C VAL A 110 4.49 -7.73 -6.36
N HIS A 111 5.10 -6.53 -6.48
CA HIS A 111 5.96 -5.98 -5.43
C HIS A 111 5.15 -5.62 -4.17
N SER A 112 3.98 -5.02 -4.35
CA SER A 112 3.06 -4.70 -3.25
C SER A 112 2.58 -5.96 -2.52
N TRP A 113 2.32 -7.05 -3.23
CA TRP A 113 1.97 -8.33 -2.61
C TRP A 113 3.05 -8.86 -1.66
N LYS A 114 4.33 -8.72 -2.02
CA LYS A 114 5.44 -9.07 -1.10
C LYS A 114 5.41 -8.24 0.18
N ILE A 115 5.06 -6.95 0.08
CA ILE A 115 4.90 -6.09 1.26
C ILE A 115 3.72 -6.55 2.12
N ILE A 116 2.60 -6.92 1.50
CA ILE A 116 1.41 -7.44 2.17
C ILE A 116 1.73 -8.74 2.93
N GLU A 117 2.48 -9.64 2.31
CA GLU A 117 2.95 -10.88 2.93
C GLU A 117 3.88 -10.59 4.11
N ASN A 118 4.81 -9.64 3.98
CA ASN A 118 5.69 -9.23 5.07
C ASN A 118 4.92 -8.64 6.25
N ILE A 119 3.85 -7.86 6.00
CA ILE A 119 2.99 -7.35 7.07
C ILE A 119 2.38 -8.50 7.87
N GLN A 120 1.91 -9.54 7.20
CA GLN A 120 1.36 -10.73 7.87
C GLN A 120 2.45 -11.49 8.63
N LEU A 121 3.62 -11.69 8.04
CA LEU A 121 4.76 -12.35 8.67
C LEU A 121 5.19 -11.62 9.97
N LEU A 122 5.17 -10.29 9.99
CA LEU A 122 5.48 -9.51 11.20
C LEU A 122 4.49 -9.81 12.35
N HIS A 123 3.22 -10.06 12.05
CA HIS A 123 2.23 -10.47 13.06
C HIS A 123 2.49 -11.88 13.57
N GLU A 124 2.86 -12.80 12.69
CA GLU A 124 3.20 -14.19 13.03
C GLU A 124 4.42 -14.23 13.95
N CYS A 125 5.52 -13.58 13.57
CA CYS A 125 6.73 -13.51 14.42
C CYS A 125 6.46 -12.84 15.78
N LYS A 126 5.61 -11.81 15.82
CA LYS A 126 5.22 -11.17 17.08
C LYS A 126 4.45 -12.14 17.97
N LYS A 127 3.49 -12.87 17.40
CA LYS A 127 2.70 -13.88 18.12
C LYS A 127 3.60 -14.96 18.70
N ASP A 128 4.49 -15.54 17.90
CA ASP A 128 5.38 -16.63 18.33
C ASP A 128 6.30 -16.18 19.47
N ARG A 129 6.84 -14.96 19.37
CA ARG A 129 7.66 -14.35 20.43
C ARG A 129 6.86 -14.16 21.72
N ASP A 130 5.65 -13.63 21.62
CA ASP A 130 4.81 -13.34 22.78
C ASP A 130 4.36 -14.66 23.45
N GLU A 131 4.06 -15.72 22.68
CA GLU A 131 3.77 -17.06 23.19
C GLU A 131 4.97 -17.69 23.90
N HIS A 132 6.16 -17.61 23.30
CA HIS A 132 7.39 -18.09 23.92
C HIS A 132 7.69 -17.38 25.25
N LEU A 133 7.49 -16.06 25.30
CA LEU A 133 7.66 -15.28 26.53
C LEU A 133 6.70 -15.73 27.64
N LEU A 134 5.43 -15.98 27.31
CA LEU A 134 4.44 -16.47 28.27
C LEU A 134 4.83 -17.84 28.84
N GLN A 135 5.35 -18.73 27.99
CA GLN A 135 5.81 -20.05 28.42
C GLN A 135 6.97 -19.93 29.42
N VAL A 136 7.99 -19.12 29.12
CA VAL A 136 9.14 -18.90 30.02
C VAL A 136 8.71 -18.32 31.36
N ILE A 137 7.74 -17.38 31.36
CA ILE A 137 7.21 -16.80 32.60
C ILE A 137 6.47 -17.86 33.42
N ALA A 138 5.67 -18.72 32.78
CA ALA A 138 4.94 -19.77 33.47
C ALA A 138 5.89 -20.82 34.09
N GLU A 139 6.93 -21.23 33.38
CA GLU A 139 7.96 -22.15 33.88
C GLU A 139 8.68 -21.56 35.11
N ALA A 140 9.06 -20.28 35.06
CA ALA A 140 9.71 -19.61 36.19
C ALA A 140 8.80 -19.46 37.44
N GLN A 141 7.49 -19.39 37.26
CA GLN A 141 6.53 -19.34 38.37
C GLN A 141 6.40 -20.70 39.06
N VAL A 142 6.36 -21.79 38.27
CA VAL A 142 6.32 -23.16 38.80
C VAL A 142 7.56 -23.47 39.64
N ASP A 143 8.75 -23.06 39.19
CA ASP A 143 10.00 -23.26 39.93
C ASP A 143 10.08 -22.47 41.24
N ASN A 144 9.35 -21.35 41.36
CA ASN A 144 9.33 -20.51 42.56
C ASN A 144 8.28 -20.94 43.59
N ASP A 145 7.26 -21.70 43.15
CA ASP A 145 6.20 -22.26 44.00
C ASP A 145 6.49 -23.71 44.46
N ALA A 146 7.60 -24.31 43.98
CA ALA A 146 8.10 -25.64 44.34
C ALA A 146 9.15 -25.59 45.47
#